data_AF-A0AAE3INY4-F1
#
_entry.id   AF-A0AAE3INY4-F1
#
_cell.length_a   1.000
_cell.length_b   1.000
_cell.length_c   1.000
_cell.angle_alpha   90.00
_cell.angle_beta   90.00
_cell.angle_gamma   90.00
#
_symmetry.space_group_name_H-M   'P 1'
#
loop_
_entity.id
_entity.type
_entity.pdbx_description
1 polymer ?
#
loop_
_entity_poly.entity_id
_entity_poly.type
_entity_poly.pdbx_seq_one_letter_code
_entity_poly.pdbx_strand_id
1 'polypeptide(L)'
;LFGNGIQLITAVRRNMKSKALSNEEKLLLRKRSVIETVNDEIKNICHAEHTRHRSINGFLLNLMSAIAAYAFFPKKPSIKKDIEETKPKLIEQFQKQMQLMP
;
A
#
# COMPACT_ATOMS: atom_id res chain seq x y z
N LEU A 1 4.50 -18.74 -7.60
CA LEU A 1 4.44 -17.61 -6.64
C LEU A 1 3.81 -16.36 -7.25
N PHE A 2 4.33 -15.82 -8.36
CA PHE A 2 3.78 -14.61 -9.00
C PHE A 2 2.72 -14.86 -10.10
N GLY A 3 2.33 -16.11 -10.33
CA GLY A 3 1.29 -16.49 -11.30
C GLY A 3 -0.12 -16.60 -10.73
N ASN A 4 -0.31 -16.39 -9.42
CA ASN A 4 -1.57 -16.65 -8.72
C ASN A 4 -2.37 -15.36 -8.44
N GLY A 5 -2.28 -14.35 -9.31
CA GLY A 5 -2.96 -13.06 -9.13
C GLY A 5 -2.30 -12.09 -8.14
N ILE A 6 -1.09 -12.39 -7.66
CA ILE A 6 -0.32 -11.51 -6.76
C ILE A 6 0.58 -10.58 -7.59
N GLN A 7 0.29 -9.28 -7.54
CA GLN A 7 1.12 -8.25 -8.17
C GLN A 7 2.17 -7.72 -7.19
N LEU A 8 3.44 -7.76 -7.62
CA LEU A 8 4.54 -7.18 -6.86
C LEU A 8 4.79 -5.72 -7.28
N ILE A 9 4.71 -4.80 -6.32
CA ILE A 9 4.97 -3.37 -6.50
C ILE A 9 6.36 -3.03 -5.93
N THR A 10 7.33 -2.78 -6.80
CA THR A 10 8.72 -2.46 -6.43
C THR A 10 9.32 -1.40 -7.35
N ALA A 11 10.30 -0.65 -6.85
CA ALA A 11 11.07 0.29 -7.66
C ALA A 11 12.04 -0.47 -8.60
N VAL A 12 12.19 0.03 -9.83
CA VAL A 12 13.11 -0.54 -10.84
C VAL A 12 14.55 -0.24 -10.42
N ARG A 13 15.41 -1.28 -10.39
CA ARG A 13 16.85 -1.18 -10.05
C ARG A 13 17.73 -1.31 -11.30
N ARG A 14 19.02 -0.95 -11.20
CA ARG A 14 19.98 -0.88 -12.33
C ARG A 14 20.10 -2.15 -13.21
N ASN A 15 19.73 -3.33 -12.71
CA ASN A 15 19.82 -4.59 -13.46
C ASN A 15 18.44 -5.25 -13.71
N MET A 16 17.35 -4.49 -13.56
CA MET A 16 16.00 -4.97 -13.84
C MET A 16 15.54 -4.55 -15.23
N LYS A 17 14.71 -5.39 -15.86
CA LYS A 17 13.99 -4.99 -17.08
C LYS A 17 13.13 -3.76 -16.76
N SER A 18 13.14 -2.79 -17.68
CA SER A 18 12.30 -1.59 -17.55
C SER A 18 10.84 -2.02 -17.45
N LYS A 19 10.15 -1.55 -16.40
CA LYS A 19 8.72 -1.80 -16.16
C LYS A 19 8.00 -0.45 -16.16
N ALA A 20 6.96 -0.32 -16.96
CA ALA A 20 6.04 0.80 -16.84
C ALA A 20 5.25 0.65 -15.54
N LEU A 21 5.48 1.56 -14.59
CA LEU A 21 4.74 1.62 -13.34
C LEU A 21 3.50 2.51 -13.51
N SER A 22 2.35 2.02 -13.06
CA SER A 22 1.13 2.81 -12.92
C SER A 22 1.36 4.01 -11.99
N ASN A 23 0.54 5.07 -12.15
CA ASN A 23 0.55 6.21 -11.24
C ASN A 23 0.28 5.79 -9.79
N GLU A 24 -0.56 4.79 -9.59
CA GLU A 24 -0.85 4.21 -8.27
C GLU A 24 0.36 3.48 -7.69
N GLU A 25 1.04 2.63 -8.49
CA GLU A 25 2.26 1.93 -8.08
C GLU A 25 3.36 2.94 -7.68
N LYS A 26 3.51 4.04 -8.45
CA LYS A 26 4.45 5.12 -8.11
C LYS A 26 4.09 5.84 -6.81
N LEU A 27 2.80 6.11 -6.57
CA LEU A 27 2.34 6.74 -5.34
C LEU A 27 2.60 5.83 -4.13
N LEU A 28 2.25 4.54 -4.24
CA LEU A 28 2.48 3.54 -3.19
C LEU A 28 3.98 3.42 -2.86
N LEU A 29 4.85 3.44 -3.87
CA LEU A 29 6.30 3.43 -3.66
C LEU A 29 6.80 4.69 -2.95
N ARG A 30 6.26 5.87 -3.29
CA ARG A 30 6.63 7.15 -2.64
C ARG A 30 6.15 7.24 -1.20
N LYS A 31 4.97 6.68 -0.90
CA LYS A 31 4.35 6.75 0.44
C LYS A 31 4.60 5.48 1.25
N ARG A 32 5.56 4.64 0.84
CA ARG A 32 5.91 3.37 1.50
C ARG A 32 6.21 3.52 3.00
N SER A 33 6.84 4.63 3.40
CA SER A 33 7.11 4.92 4.82
C SER A 33 5.84 4.93 5.68
N VAL A 34 4.70 5.41 5.15
CA VAL A 34 3.42 5.40 5.89
C VAL A 34 2.96 3.97 6.15
N ILE A 35 3.07 3.09 5.16
CA ILE A 35 2.69 1.67 5.28
C ILE A 35 3.60 0.96 6.28
N GLU A 36 4.90 1.25 6.24
CA GLU A 36 5.87 0.71 7.19
C GLU A 36 5.58 1.19 8.63
N THR A 37 5.24 2.45 8.83
CA THR A 37 4.83 2.98 10.14
C THR A 37 3.60 2.26 10.70
N VAL A 38 2.56 2.06 9.89
CA VAL A 38 1.36 1.31 10.35
C VAL A 38 1.72 -0.11 10.77
N ASN A 39 2.56 -0.78 9.98
CA ASN A 39 3.01 -2.14 10.31
C ASN A 39 3.84 -2.18 11.61
N ASP A 40 4.69 -1.18 11.83
CA ASP A 40 5.47 -1.06 13.07
C ASP A 40 4.58 -0.77 14.28
N GLU A 41 3.57 0.09 14.15
CA GLU A 41 2.59 0.35 15.22
C GLU A 41 1.81 -0.91 15.61
N ILE A 42 1.36 -1.69 14.62
CA ILE A 42 0.64 -2.95 14.87
C ILE A 42 1.55 -3.96 15.57
N LYS A 43 2.81 -4.08 15.17
CA LYS A 43 3.76 -5.02 15.78
C LYS A 43 4.17 -4.59 17.18
N ASN A 44 4.68 -3.37 17.33
CA ASN A 44 5.35 -2.91 18.55
C ASN A 44 4.40 -2.31 19.58
N ILE A 45 3.34 -1.61 19.14
CA ILE A 45 2.41 -0.93 20.06
C ILE A 45 1.22 -1.83 20.37
N CYS A 46 0.67 -2.51 19.36
CA CYS A 46 -0.45 -3.44 19.57
C CYS A 46 0.00 -4.87 19.90
N HIS A 47 1.32 -5.12 19.98
CA HIS A 47 1.92 -6.42 20.31
C HIS A 47 1.37 -7.58 19.46
N ALA A 48 1.11 -7.33 18.17
CA ALA A 48 0.62 -8.36 17.26
C ALA A 48 1.63 -9.50 17.09
N GLU A 49 2.93 -9.18 17.12
CA GLU A 49 4.00 -10.18 17.19
C GLU A 49 4.23 -10.63 18.63
N HIS A 50 3.57 -11.73 19.01
CA HIS A 50 3.80 -12.34 20.31
C HIS A 50 4.68 -13.57 20.15
N THR A 51 5.80 -13.64 20.87
CA THR A 51 6.77 -14.73 20.74
C THR A 51 6.26 -16.07 21.27
N ARG A 52 5.15 -16.09 22.02
CA ARG A 52 4.71 -17.25 22.79
C ARG A 52 3.26 -17.67 22.52
N HIS A 53 2.93 -17.91 21.25
CA HIS A 53 1.63 -18.48 20.90
C HIS A 53 1.58 -19.97 21.30
N ARG A 54 0.76 -20.28 22.31
CA ARG A 54 0.52 -21.67 22.76
C ARG A 54 -0.56 -22.39 21.92
N SER A 55 -1.29 -21.66 21.08
CA SER A 55 -2.29 -22.21 20.15
C SER A 55 -2.56 -21.23 19.00
N ILE A 56 -3.04 -21.76 17.87
CA ILE A 56 -3.45 -20.97 16.69
C ILE A 56 -4.65 -20.07 17.03
N ASN A 57 -5.60 -20.56 17.83
CA ASN A 57 -6.76 -19.79 18.26
C ASN A 57 -6.33 -18.59 19.11
N GLY A 58 -5.35 -18.76 20.00
CA GLY A 58 -4.79 -17.66 20.79
C GLY A 58 -4.06 -16.64 19.91
N PHE A 59 -3.37 -17.08 18.86
CA PHE A 59 -2.79 -16.19 17.86
C PHE A 59 -3.86 -15.37 17.13
N LEU A 60 -4.92 -16.00 16.63
CA LEU A 60 -6.00 -15.30 15.92
C LEU A 60 -6.71 -14.28 16.80
N LEU A 61 -6.98 -14.62 18.07
CA LEU A 61 -7.55 -13.68 19.03
C LEU A 61 -6.62 -12.50 19.31
N ASN A 62 -5.31 -12.75 19.46
CA ASN A 62 -4.32 -11.68 19.62
C ASN A 62 -4.28 -10.76 18.40
N LEU A 63 -4.30 -11.32 17.19
CA LEU A 63 -4.31 -10.55 15.95
C LEU A 63 -5.59 -9.69 15.82
N MET A 64 -6.77 -10.27 16.08
CA MET A 64 -8.02 -9.53 16.06
C MET A 64 -8.06 -8.42 17.11
N SER A 65 -7.55 -8.69 18.32
CA SER A 65 -7.39 -7.71 19.38
C SER A 65 -6.46 -6.57 18.98
N ALA A 66 -5.31 -6.87 18.36
CA ALA A 66 -4.34 -5.87 17.90
C ALA A 66 -4.95 -4.95 16.83
N ILE A 67 -5.71 -5.51 15.87
CA ILE A 67 -6.42 -4.74 14.85
C ILE A 67 -7.51 -3.86 15.49
N ALA A 68 -8.26 -4.42 16.45
CA ALA A 68 -9.29 -3.67 17.18
C ALA A 68 -8.68 -2.52 17.99
N ALA A 69 -7.56 -2.75 18.68
CA ALA A 69 -6.84 -1.72 19.43
C ALA A 69 -6.35 -0.59 18.52
N TYR A 70 -5.76 -0.93 17.36
CA TYR A 70 -5.36 0.05 16.36
C TYR A 70 -6.54 0.88 15.83
N ALA A 71 -7.74 0.29 15.74
CA ALA A 71 -8.93 1.01 15.30
C ALA A 71 -9.31 2.18 16.25
N PHE A 72 -8.96 2.09 17.54
CA PHE A 72 -9.20 3.14 18.55
C PHE A 72 -8.10 4.21 18.61
N PHE A 73 -7.04 4.12 17.80
CA PHE A 73 -5.96 5.11 17.84
C PHE A 73 -6.45 6.49 17.37
N PRO A 74 -6.07 7.57 18.09
CA PRO A 74 -6.56 8.93 17.82
C PRO A 74 -5.98 9.52 16.52
N LYS A 75 -4.79 9.08 16.10
CA LYS A 75 -4.13 9.52 14.88
C LYS A 75 -3.78 8.31 14.03
N LYS A 76 -4.36 8.23 12.84
CA LYS A 76 -4.03 7.21 11.85
C LYS A 76 -3.25 7.88 10.74
N PRO A 77 -2.04 7.41 10.41
CA PRO A 77 -1.29 7.98 9.32
C PRO A 77 -2.05 7.74 8.01
N SER A 78 -2.25 8.79 7.24
CA SER A 78 -3.06 8.75 6.02
C SER A 78 -2.25 9.20 4.82
N ILE A 79 -2.49 8.54 3.69
CA ILE A 79 -1.93 8.96 2.42
C ILE A 79 -2.89 10.00 1.85
N LYS A 80 -2.46 11.26 1.84
CA LYS A 80 -3.14 12.29 1.05
C LYS A 80 -3.04 11.92 -0.43
N LYS A 81 -4.15 12.04 -1.16
CA LYS A 81 -4.21 11.83 -2.61
C LYS A 81 -3.59 13.04 -3.32
N ASP A 82 -2.31 13.28 -3.08
CA ASP A 82 -1.53 14.30 -3.78
C ASP A 82 -1.16 13.75 -5.17
N ILE A 83 -2.15 13.33 -5.95
CA ILE A 83 -1.95 13.04 -7.36
C ILE A 83 -1.97 14.41 -8.03
N GLU A 84 -0.84 15.12 -8.00
CA GLU A 84 -0.57 16.05 -9.08
C GLU A 84 -0.41 15.18 -10.33
N GLU A 85 -1.50 15.01 -11.06
CA GLU A 85 -1.42 14.47 -12.40
C GLU A 85 -0.38 15.28 -13.16
N THR A 86 0.64 14.60 -13.66
CA THR A 86 1.69 15.26 -14.42
C THR A 86 1.06 15.78 -15.71
N LYS A 87 0.73 17.08 -15.73
CA LYS A 87 0.02 17.82 -16.80
C LYS A 87 -1.45 17.40 -16.99
N PRO A 88 -2.38 17.85 -16.13
CA PRO A 88 -3.80 17.48 -16.19
C PRO A 88 -4.46 17.87 -17.54
N LYS A 89 -4.06 19.01 -18.11
CA LYS A 89 -4.56 19.48 -19.42
C LYS A 89 -4.21 18.53 -20.58
N LEU A 90 -3.06 17.86 -20.51
CA LEU A 90 -2.62 16.94 -21.55
C LEU A 90 -3.44 15.64 -21.50
N ILE A 91 -3.73 15.14 -20.30
CA ILE A 91 -4.55 13.94 -20.09
C ILE A 91 -5.98 14.19 -20.54
N GLU A 92 -6.55 15.36 -20.21
CA GLU A 92 -7.88 15.76 -20.69
C GLU A 92 -7.92 15.86 -22.22
N GLN A 93 -6.88 16.42 -22.85
CA GLN A 93 -6.75 16.46 -24.32
C GLN A 93 -6.65 15.07 -24.94
N PHE A 94 -5.87 14.15 -24.34
CA PHE A 94 -5.76 12.77 -24.81
C PHE A 94 -7.07 11.99 -24.63
N GLN A 95 -7.78 12.16 -23.51
CA GLN A 95 -9.08 11.54 -23.29
C GLN A 95 -10.12 12.05 -24.30
N LYS A 96 -10.11 13.35 -24.59
CA LYS A 96 -10.99 13.97 -25.58
C LYS A 96 -10.68 13.46 -27.00
N GLN A 97 -9.41 13.28 -27.35
CA GLN A 97 -9.01 12.65 -28.62
C GLN A 97 -9.42 11.17 -28.70
N MET A 98 -9.31 10.42 -27.60
CA MET A 98 -9.63 8.99 -27.58
C MET A 98 -11.14 8.72 -27.68
N GLN A 99 -11.98 9.63 -27.16
CA GLN A 99 -13.45 9.58 -27.34
C GLN A 99 -13.92 9.94 -28.76
N LEU A 100 -13.04 10.51 -29.59
CA LEU A 100 -13.33 10.95 -30.96
C LEU A 100 -12.87 9.95 -32.03
N MET A 101 -12.24 8.83 -31.66
CA MET A 101 -11.92 7.76 -32.60
C MET A 101 -13.11 6.79 -32.72
N PRO A 102 -13.69 6.58 -33.93
CA PRO A 102 -14.76 5.61 -34.16
C PRO A 102 -14.28 4.17 -34.04
#